data_AF-A0A939GC37-F1
#
_entry.id   AF-A0A939GC37-F1
#
_cell.length_a   1.000
_cell.length_b   1.000
_cell.length_c   1.000
_cell.angle_alpha   90.00
_cell.angle_beta   90.00
_cell.angle_gamma   90.00
#
_symmetry.space_group_name_H-M   'P 1'
#
loop_
_entity.id
_entity.type
_entity.pdbx_description
1 polymer ?
#
loop_
_entity_poly.entity_id
_entity_poly.type
_entity_poly.pdbx_seq_one_letter_code
_entity_poly.pdbx_strand_id
1 'polypeptide(L)'
;MKRLLLISLICLLSSLYTCAQQTYAIKDTAYKQAVEDALLSLKKSDYQACLNQYKRAFDLSQKSALSTLRAAVCAYQCGQTEQAYNFIQKAIALDWWVSEDVWKNKTEYPEVNSLRVGALYAFFQQELDKQKIAVGLDPTLERELEQIFHADNQPRLHADTLAKQYGYNSPNVQPIYAEMRKADSINLIKIEHIFNKYGYPGRKLVGDKQSITAWLVIQHASLELQEKYLPIMEKAAATGELDKSSFALQLCAT
;
A
#
# COMPACT_ATOMS: atom_id res chain seq x y z
N MET A 1 46.84 -49.67 58.09
CA MET A 1 45.65 -50.04 57.29
C MET A 1 44.72 -48.82 57.28
N LYS A 2 44.24 -48.17 56.22
CA LYS A 2 44.36 -48.23 54.74
C LYS A 2 44.12 -46.78 54.23
N ARG A 3 44.77 -46.41 53.13
CA ARG A 3 44.50 -45.22 52.29
C ARG A 3 43.11 -45.31 51.61
N LEU A 4 42.48 -44.20 51.20
CA LEU A 4 42.20 -43.86 49.77
C LEU A 4 41.39 -42.55 49.58
N LEU A 5 41.65 -41.93 48.41
CA LEU A 5 41.12 -40.69 47.80
C LEU A 5 39.61 -40.71 47.46
N LEU A 6 39.02 -39.53 47.18
CA LEU A 6 38.22 -39.22 45.96
C LEU A 6 37.94 -37.69 45.90
N ILE A 7 38.66 -36.89 45.12
CA ILE A 7 38.48 -36.53 43.69
C ILE A 7 37.24 -35.63 43.42
N SER A 8 37.57 -34.38 43.07
CA SER A 8 36.75 -33.33 42.44
C SER A 8 35.92 -33.84 41.26
N LEU A 9 34.62 -33.53 41.25
CA LEU A 9 33.76 -33.69 40.08
C LEU A 9 33.19 -32.33 39.69
N ILE A 10 33.93 -31.63 38.83
CA ILE A 10 33.47 -30.47 38.07
C ILE A 10 32.45 -30.98 37.05
N CYS A 11 31.19 -30.55 37.19
CA CYS A 11 30.13 -30.83 36.23
C CYS A 11 30.38 -30.05 34.93
N LEU A 12 30.96 -30.72 33.93
CA LEU A 12 30.92 -30.33 32.52
C LEU A 12 29.55 -30.72 31.94
N LEU A 13 28.59 -29.80 32.01
CA LEU A 13 27.38 -29.81 31.19
C LEU A 13 27.42 -28.58 30.29
N SER A 14 28.26 -28.62 29.25
CA SER A 14 28.26 -27.62 28.20
C SER A 14 27.88 -28.23 26.85
N SER A 15 27.04 -27.45 26.14
CA SER A 15 26.90 -27.35 24.70
C SER A 15 26.23 -28.48 23.92
N LEU A 16 24.90 -28.45 23.82
CA LEU A 16 24.19 -28.91 22.62
C LEU A 16 23.13 -27.92 22.07
N TYR A 17 22.99 -26.70 22.61
CA TYR A 17 21.95 -25.76 22.18
C TYR A 17 22.41 -24.58 21.30
N THR A 18 23.71 -24.45 20.96
CA THR A 18 24.24 -23.21 20.35
C THR A 18 24.44 -23.23 18.83
N CYS A 19 24.39 -24.38 18.15
CA CYS A 19 24.77 -24.43 16.71
C CYS A 19 23.69 -23.88 15.75
N ALA A 20 22.41 -24.14 16.03
CA ALA A 20 21.30 -23.70 15.16
C ALA A 20 21.02 -22.19 15.25
N GLN A 21 21.07 -21.60 16.45
CA GLN A 21 20.83 -20.17 16.63
C GLN A 21 21.97 -19.32 16.04
N GLN A 22 23.22 -19.76 16.18
CA GLN A 22 24.38 -19.02 15.69
C GLN A 22 24.43 -19.00 14.15
N THR A 23 24.09 -20.11 13.49
CA THR A 23 24.02 -20.18 12.02
C THR A 23 22.89 -19.32 11.45
N TYR A 24 21.73 -19.30 12.10
CA TYR A 24 20.60 -18.43 11.72
C TYR A 24 20.97 -16.94 11.86
N ALA A 25 21.59 -16.55 12.99
CA ALA A 25 22.01 -15.17 13.23
C ALA A 25 23.07 -14.67 12.22
N ILE A 26 23.99 -15.53 11.78
CA ILE A 26 25.01 -15.17 10.77
C ILE A 26 24.37 -14.93 9.39
N LYS A 27 23.43 -15.78 8.97
CA LYS A 27 22.72 -15.60 7.69
C LYS A 27 21.90 -14.32 7.66
N ASP A 28 21.18 -14.02 8.75
CA ASP A 28 20.40 -12.79 8.86
C ASP A 28 21.29 -11.54 8.85
N THR A 29 22.46 -11.60 9.49
CA THR A 29 23.43 -10.49 9.47
C THR A 29 23.99 -10.28 8.06
N ALA A 30 24.37 -11.36 7.36
CA ALA A 30 24.88 -11.27 6.00
C ALA A 30 23.83 -10.75 5.00
N TYR A 31 22.56 -11.14 5.17
CA TYR A 31 21.44 -10.63 4.37
C TYR A 31 21.28 -9.12 4.57
N LYS A 32 21.23 -8.66 5.82
CA LYS A 32 21.08 -7.23 6.14
C LYS A 32 22.22 -6.41 5.54
N GLN A 33 23.46 -6.86 5.71
CA GLN A 33 24.62 -6.18 5.15
C GLN A 33 24.54 -6.08 3.62
N ALA A 34 24.18 -7.17 2.93
CA ALA A 34 24.04 -7.16 1.48
C ALA A 34 22.93 -6.21 1.00
N VAL A 35 21.81 -6.11 1.73
CA VAL A 35 20.74 -5.14 1.42
C VAL A 35 21.21 -3.70 1.66
N GLU A 36 21.93 -3.42 2.73
CA GLU A 36 22.49 -2.10 3.02
C GLU A 36 23.52 -1.68 1.97
N ASP A 37 24.44 -2.57 1.61
CA ASP A 37 25.43 -2.34 0.56
C ASP A 37 24.73 -2.07 -0.79
N ALA A 38 23.69 -2.85 -1.13
CA ALA A 38 22.91 -2.63 -2.33
C ALA A 38 22.23 -1.26 -2.36
N LEU A 39 21.66 -0.83 -1.23
CA LEU A 39 21.03 0.48 -1.10
C LEU A 39 22.05 1.63 -1.20
N LEU A 40 23.25 1.45 -0.64
CA LEU A 40 24.34 2.42 -0.78
C LEU A 40 24.79 2.54 -2.24
N SER A 41 24.94 1.42 -2.95
CA SER A 41 25.27 1.41 -4.38
C SER A 41 24.16 2.06 -5.22
N LEU A 42 22.89 1.78 -4.93
CA LEU A 42 21.74 2.42 -5.59
C LEU A 42 21.78 3.95 -5.43
N LYS A 43 22.03 4.45 -4.21
CA LYS A 43 22.13 5.90 -3.94
C LYS A 43 23.30 6.57 -4.68
N LYS A 44 24.34 5.81 -4.99
CA LYS A 44 25.50 6.27 -5.77
C LYS A 44 25.32 6.08 -7.29
N SER A 45 24.17 5.57 -7.73
CA SER A 45 23.90 5.18 -9.12
C SER A 45 24.86 4.12 -9.66
N ASP A 46 25.52 3.34 -8.80
CA ASP A 46 26.30 2.17 -9.18
C ASP A 46 25.36 0.97 -9.29
N TYR A 47 24.62 0.91 -10.40
CA TYR A 47 23.55 -0.05 -10.59
C TYR A 47 24.06 -1.48 -10.72
N GLN A 48 25.29 -1.68 -11.24
CA GLN A 48 25.87 -3.02 -11.38
C GLN A 48 26.25 -3.57 -10.01
N ALA A 49 26.90 -2.78 -9.16
CA ALA A 49 27.18 -3.19 -7.79
C ALA A 49 25.89 -3.37 -7.00
N CYS A 50 24.91 -2.46 -7.17
CA CYS A 50 23.60 -2.59 -6.55
C CYS A 50 22.92 -3.92 -6.88
N LEU A 51 22.83 -4.25 -8.16
CA LEU A 51 22.19 -5.49 -8.62
C LEU A 51 22.91 -6.72 -8.08
N ASN A 52 24.25 -6.72 -8.08
CA ASN A 52 25.04 -7.82 -7.55
C ASN A 52 24.81 -8.01 -6.04
N GLN A 53 24.73 -6.93 -5.26
CA GLN A 53 24.48 -7.02 -3.82
C GLN A 53 23.05 -7.46 -3.51
N TYR A 54 22.05 -7.02 -4.27
CA TYR A 54 20.69 -7.55 -4.12
C TYR A 54 20.61 -9.04 -4.47
N LYS A 55 21.26 -9.50 -5.55
CA LYS A 55 21.34 -10.93 -5.88
C LYS A 55 21.96 -11.73 -4.74
N ARG A 56 23.10 -11.26 -4.20
CA ARG A 56 23.75 -11.87 -3.03
C ARG A 56 22.82 -11.91 -1.81
N ALA A 57 22.04 -10.86 -1.56
CA ALA A 57 21.05 -10.86 -0.50
C ALA A 57 19.97 -11.93 -0.75
N PHE A 58 19.46 -12.02 -1.97
CA PHE A 58 18.38 -12.94 -2.33
C PHE A 58 18.79 -14.42 -2.33
N ASP A 59 20.07 -14.72 -2.55
CA ASP A 59 20.65 -16.06 -2.35
C ASP A 59 20.56 -16.52 -0.88
N LEU A 60 20.51 -15.58 0.07
CA LEU A 60 20.35 -15.86 1.50
C LEU A 60 18.88 -15.90 1.89
N SER A 61 18.10 -14.91 1.46
CA SER A 61 16.67 -14.76 1.75
C SER A 61 16.05 -13.71 0.83
N GLN A 62 14.88 -13.98 0.28
CA GLN A 62 14.12 -12.99 -0.51
C GLN A 62 12.69 -12.89 0.00
N LYS A 63 12.49 -12.04 1.02
CA LYS A 63 11.17 -11.85 1.67
C LYS A 63 10.66 -10.41 1.62
N SER A 64 11.47 -9.47 1.13
CA SER A 64 11.13 -8.04 1.10
C SER A 64 10.71 -7.61 -0.29
N ALA A 65 9.43 -7.22 -0.44
CA ALA A 65 8.91 -6.63 -1.67
C ALA A 65 9.65 -5.33 -2.03
N LEU A 66 9.91 -4.46 -1.05
CA LEU A 66 10.66 -3.21 -1.24
C LEU A 66 12.07 -3.46 -1.77
N SER A 67 12.83 -4.38 -1.15
CA SER A 67 14.17 -4.73 -1.61
C SER A 67 14.14 -5.32 -3.02
N THR A 68 13.10 -6.11 -3.33
CA THR A 68 12.92 -6.71 -4.65
C THR A 68 12.58 -5.65 -5.72
N LEU A 69 11.74 -4.65 -5.41
CA LEU A 69 11.49 -3.51 -6.31
C LEU A 69 12.75 -2.68 -6.54
N ARG A 70 13.56 -2.45 -5.51
CA ARG A 70 14.86 -1.77 -5.66
C ARG A 70 15.85 -2.57 -6.51
N ALA A 71 15.82 -3.89 -6.43
CA ALA A 71 16.58 -4.74 -7.34
C ALA A 71 16.08 -4.62 -8.79
N ALA A 72 14.76 -4.50 -9.00
CA ALA A 72 14.20 -4.20 -10.33
C ALA A 72 14.70 -2.86 -10.87
N VAL A 73 14.77 -1.81 -10.04
CA VAL A 73 15.38 -0.52 -10.39
C VAL A 73 16.82 -0.73 -10.88
N CYS A 74 17.65 -1.42 -10.10
CA CYS A 74 19.05 -1.64 -10.46
C CYS A 74 19.20 -2.49 -11.73
N ALA A 75 18.37 -3.53 -11.91
CA ALA A 75 18.35 -4.32 -13.13
C ALA A 75 17.98 -3.48 -14.36
N TYR A 76 16.94 -2.66 -14.25
CA TYR A 76 16.48 -1.81 -15.35
C TYR A 76 17.53 -0.77 -15.74
N GLN A 77 18.13 -0.10 -14.76
CA GLN A 77 19.17 0.91 -15.00
C GLN A 77 20.48 0.31 -15.55
N CYS A 78 20.73 -0.98 -15.32
CA CYS A 78 21.82 -1.73 -15.96
C CYS A 78 21.49 -2.25 -17.37
N GLY A 79 20.32 -1.93 -17.93
CA GLY A 79 19.87 -2.48 -19.21
C GLY A 79 19.43 -3.95 -19.17
N GLN A 80 19.29 -4.55 -17.97
CA GLN A 80 18.82 -5.92 -17.78
C GLN A 80 17.29 -5.93 -17.63
N THR A 81 16.58 -5.44 -18.65
CA THR A 81 15.14 -5.19 -18.61
C THR A 81 14.31 -6.44 -18.29
N GLU A 82 14.67 -7.61 -18.82
CA GLU A 82 13.97 -8.86 -18.50
C GLU A 82 14.05 -9.22 -17.01
N GLN A 83 15.22 -9.03 -16.40
CA GLN A 83 15.37 -9.23 -14.95
C GLN A 83 14.56 -8.21 -14.15
N ALA A 84 14.43 -6.98 -14.64
CA ALA A 84 13.57 -5.98 -13.99
C ALA A 84 12.09 -6.43 -13.96
N TYR A 85 11.57 -6.98 -15.07
CA TYR A 85 10.22 -7.57 -15.09
C TYR A 85 10.08 -8.72 -14.09
N ASN A 86 11.05 -9.63 -14.06
CA ASN A 86 11.04 -10.76 -13.12
C ASN A 86 11.04 -10.29 -11.66
N PHE A 87 11.84 -9.28 -11.33
CA PHE A 87 11.84 -8.70 -9.98
C PHE A 87 10.53 -7.98 -9.65
N ILE A 88 9.93 -7.24 -10.58
CA ILE A 88 8.61 -6.62 -10.37
C ILE A 88 7.56 -7.67 -10.03
N GLN A 89 7.45 -8.72 -10.86
CA GLN A 89 6.50 -9.80 -10.62
C GLN A 89 6.75 -10.49 -9.27
N LYS A 90 8.02 -10.76 -8.95
CA LYS A 90 8.40 -11.38 -7.68
C LYS A 90 8.05 -10.51 -6.48
N ALA A 91 8.26 -9.20 -6.55
CA ALA A 91 7.91 -8.29 -5.48
C ALA A 91 6.41 -8.30 -5.19
N ILE A 92 5.59 -8.22 -6.25
CA ILE A 92 4.14 -8.27 -6.15
C ILE A 92 3.67 -9.61 -5.57
N ALA A 93 4.26 -10.73 -6.00
CA ALA A 93 3.93 -12.05 -5.46
C ALA A 93 4.37 -12.26 -4.00
N LEU A 94 5.42 -11.55 -3.54
CA LEU A 94 5.85 -11.59 -2.14
C LEU A 94 4.89 -10.82 -1.24
N ASP A 95 4.55 -9.60 -1.63
CA ASP A 95 3.61 -8.74 -0.92
C ASP A 95 3.08 -7.66 -1.86
N TRP A 96 1.86 -7.86 -2.37
CA TRP A 96 1.25 -6.94 -3.32
C TRP A 96 0.78 -5.64 -2.66
N TRP A 97 0.43 -5.67 -1.37
CA TRP A 97 0.06 -4.47 -0.60
C TRP A 97 1.25 -3.54 -0.44
N VAL A 98 2.39 -4.08 0.00
CA VAL A 98 3.65 -3.31 0.11
C VAL A 98 4.11 -2.85 -1.27
N SER A 99 3.98 -3.71 -2.29
CA SER A 99 4.37 -3.33 -3.66
C SER A 99 3.54 -2.17 -4.17
N GLU A 100 2.21 -2.19 -4.00
CA GLU A 100 1.33 -1.10 -4.39
C GLU A 100 1.62 0.18 -3.61
N ASP A 101 1.84 0.09 -2.30
CA ASP A 101 2.15 1.25 -1.46
C ASP A 101 3.45 1.95 -1.91
N VAL A 102 4.53 1.16 -2.06
CA VAL A 102 5.81 1.63 -2.59
C VAL A 102 5.64 2.22 -3.99
N TRP A 103 4.79 1.62 -4.82
CA TRP A 103 4.53 2.10 -6.17
C TRP A 103 3.72 3.41 -6.22
N LYS A 104 2.78 3.62 -5.30
CA LYS A 104 1.96 4.85 -5.23
C LYS A 104 2.70 6.00 -4.54
N ASN A 105 3.51 5.71 -3.52
CA ASN A 105 4.18 6.73 -2.71
C ASN A 105 5.49 7.23 -3.36
N LYS A 106 5.34 8.17 -4.29
CA LYS A 106 6.46 8.63 -5.14
C LYS A 106 7.52 9.45 -4.41
N THR A 107 7.13 10.12 -3.34
CA THR A 107 8.01 11.01 -2.58
C THR A 107 8.87 10.22 -1.59
N GLU A 108 8.30 9.19 -0.97
CA GLU A 108 9.03 8.33 -0.02
C GLU A 108 9.95 7.33 -0.72
N TYR A 109 9.54 6.83 -1.90
CA TYR A 109 10.31 5.87 -2.71
C TYR A 109 10.66 6.45 -4.10
N PRO A 110 11.45 7.53 -4.16
CA PRO A 110 11.74 8.22 -5.41
C PRO A 110 12.55 7.36 -6.40
N GLU A 111 13.34 6.41 -5.91
CA GLU A 111 14.13 5.48 -6.73
C GLU A 111 13.26 4.62 -7.67
N VAL A 112 12.04 4.28 -7.21
CA VAL A 112 11.10 3.43 -7.96
C VAL A 112 10.46 4.19 -9.12
N ASN A 113 10.53 5.53 -9.15
CA ASN A 113 10.00 6.34 -10.27
C ASN A 113 10.53 5.89 -11.64
N SER A 114 11.77 5.41 -11.70
CA SER A 114 12.37 4.95 -12.95
C SER A 114 11.67 3.73 -13.56
N LEU A 115 10.93 2.96 -12.78
CA LEU A 115 10.13 1.83 -13.26
C LEU A 115 8.73 2.24 -13.71
N ARG A 116 8.28 3.46 -13.36
CA ARG A 116 6.91 3.95 -13.64
C ARG A 116 6.79 4.52 -15.05
N VAL A 117 7.33 3.83 -16.04
CA VAL A 117 7.41 4.28 -17.43
C VAL A 117 6.93 3.21 -18.41
N GLY A 118 6.21 3.63 -19.44
CA GLY A 118 5.82 2.80 -20.59
C GLY A 118 5.37 1.38 -20.22
N ALA A 119 6.06 0.39 -20.79
CA ALA A 119 5.73 -1.02 -20.63
C ALA A 119 5.94 -1.57 -19.20
N LEU A 120 6.91 -1.05 -18.44
CA LEU A 120 7.12 -1.46 -17.05
C LEU A 120 5.95 -1.03 -16.16
N TYR A 121 5.41 0.16 -16.39
CA TYR A 121 4.22 0.63 -15.68
C TYR A 121 3.01 -0.25 -16.00
N ALA A 122 2.77 -0.51 -17.28
CA ALA A 122 1.67 -1.37 -17.71
C ALA A 122 1.79 -2.79 -17.11
N PHE A 123 3.00 -3.36 -17.11
CA PHE A 123 3.26 -4.67 -16.54
C PHE A 123 3.03 -4.70 -15.02
N PHE A 124 3.54 -3.71 -14.28
CA PHE A 124 3.31 -3.63 -12.83
C PHE A 124 1.81 -3.60 -12.52
N GLN A 125 1.05 -2.76 -13.23
CA GLN A 125 -0.40 -2.68 -13.04
C GLN A 125 -1.09 -4.00 -13.36
N GLN A 126 -0.69 -4.67 -14.45
CA GLN A 126 -1.26 -5.95 -14.84
C GLN A 126 -1.01 -7.05 -13.78
N GLU A 127 0.21 -7.14 -13.26
CA GLU A 127 0.54 -8.13 -12.22
C GLU A 127 -0.17 -7.82 -10.89
N LEU A 128 -0.32 -6.54 -10.54
CA LEU A 128 -1.08 -6.13 -9.36
C LEU A 128 -2.57 -6.47 -9.51
N ASP A 129 -3.17 -6.15 -10.66
CA ASP A 129 -4.57 -6.44 -10.96
C ASP A 129 -4.84 -7.94 -10.88
N LYS A 130 -3.92 -8.79 -11.33
CA LYS A 130 -4.01 -10.26 -11.17
C LYS A 130 -4.11 -10.68 -9.69
N GLN A 131 -3.32 -10.09 -8.80
CA GLN A 131 -3.38 -10.41 -7.37
C GLN A 131 -4.72 -10.00 -6.76
N LYS A 132 -5.22 -8.80 -7.12
CA LYS A 132 -6.51 -8.27 -6.64
C LYS A 132 -7.68 -9.14 -7.10
N ILE A 133 -7.69 -9.52 -8.38
CA ILE A 133 -8.72 -10.41 -8.95
C ILE A 133 -8.70 -11.78 -8.27
N ALA A 134 -7.50 -12.33 -7.98
CA ALA A 134 -7.37 -13.63 -7.34
C ALA A 134 -8.00 -13.70 -5.94
N VAL A 135 -8.15 -12.56 -5.26
CA VAL A 135 -8.81 -12.44 -3.95
C VAL A 135 -10.24 -11.88 -4.03
N GLY A 136 -10.79 -11.76 -5.25
CA GLY A 136 -12.18 -11.36 -5.49
C GLY A 136 -12.44 -9.86 -5.61
N LEU A 137 -11.38 -9.03 -5.67
CA LEU A 137 -11.51 -7.59 -5.87
C LEU A 137 -11.70 -7.23 -7.35
N ASP A 138 -12.37 -6.10 -7.60
CA ASP A 138 -12.49 -5.46 -8.91
C ASP A 138 -11.51 -4.27 -8.98
N PRO A 139 -10.30 -4.45 -9.55
CA PRO A 139 -9.29 -3.39 -9.62
C PRO A 139 -9.68 -2.24 -10.56
N THR A 140 -10.69 -2.42 -11.42
CA THR A 140 -11.19 -1.35 -12.29
C THR A 140 -12.13 -0.45 -11.50
N LEU A 141 -13.09 -1.04 -10.78
CA LEU A 141 -13.99 -0.29 -9.90
C LEU A 141 -13.24 0.37 -8.74
N GLU A 142 -12.24 -0.31 -8.17
CA GLU A 142 -11.37 0.28 -7.15
C GLU A 142 -10.70 1.56 -7.68
N ARG A 143 -10.11 1.53 -8.89
CA ARG A 143 -9.48 2.72 -9.49
C ARG A 143 -10.50 3.82 -9.79
N GLU A 144 -11.71 3.48 -10.21
CA GLU A 144 -12.80 4.45 -10.39
C GLU A 144 -13.16 5.14 -9.07
N LEU A 145 -13.29 4.39 -7.98
CA LEU A 145 -13.55 4.95 -6.65
C LEU A 145 -12.36 5.74 -6.11
N GLU A 146 -11.12 5.34 -6.40
CA GLU A 146 -9.94 6.14 -6.04
C GLU A 146 -9.98 7.52 -6.73
N GLN A 147 -10.37 7.57 -8.01
CA GLN A 147 -10.54 8.84 -8.72
C GLN A 147 -11.67 9.69 -8.15
N ILE A 148 -12.81 9.08 -7.80
CA ILE A 148 -13.93 9.77 -7.14
C ILE A 148 -13.50 10.32 -5.79
N PHE A 149 -12.78 9.52 -4.99
CA PHE A 149 -12.26 9.92 -3.68
C PHE A 149 -11.36 11.16 -3.79
N HIS A 150 -10.42 11.16 -4.73
CA HIS A 150 -9.55 12.31 -4.96
C HIS A 150 -10.34 13.54 -5.42
N ALA A 151 -11.29 13.38 -6.34
CA ALA A 151 -12.13 14.48 -6.82
C ALA A 151 -13.00 15.08 -5.70
N ASP A 152 -13.47 14.26 -4.76
CA ASP A 152 -14.25 14.69 -3.60
C ASP A 152 -13.38 15.41 -2.55
N ASN A 153 -12.20 14.87 -2.23
CA ASN A 153 -11.41 15.30 -1.07
C ASN A 153 -10.40 16.42 -1.39
N GLN A 154 -9.81 16.46 -2.58
CA GLN A 154 -8.75 17.42 -2.91
C GLN A 154 -9.22 18.89 -2.81
N PRO A 155 -10.37 19.28 -3.40
CA PRO A 155 -10.85 20.65 -3.27
C PRO A 155 -11.15 21.03 -1.82
N ARG A 156 -11.64 20.08 -1.01
CA ARG A 156 -11.93 20.28 0.43
C ARG A 156 -10.67 20.57 1.24
N LEU A 157 -9.59 19.79 1.03
CA LEU A 157 -8.29 20.02 1.66
C LEU A 157 -7.69 21.37 1.25
N HIS A 158 -7.84 21.75 -0.02
CA HIS A 158 -7.37 23.04 -0.51
C HIS A 158 -8.17 24.20 0.12
N ALA A 159 -9.49 24.07 0.18
CA ALA A 159 -10.36 25.07 0.81
C ALA A 159 -10.01 25.25 2.30
N ASP A 160 -9.83 24.17 3.06
CA ASP A 160 -9.44 24.23 4.48
C ASP A 160 -8.08 24.92 4.67
N THR A 161 -7.10 24.59 3.84
CA THR A 161 -5.77 25.22 3.86
C THR A 161 -5.86 26.73 3.64
N LEU A 162 -6.57 27.17 2.60
CA LEU A 162 -6.75 28.59 2.30
C LEU A 162 -7.61 29.30 3.33
N ALA A 163 -8.66 28.64 3.85
CA ALA A 163 -9.54 29.22 4.86
C ALA A 163 -8.82 29.48 6.17
N LYS A 164 -7.89 28.60 6.58
CA LYS A 164 -7.01 28.84 7.73
C LYS A 164 -6.10 30.05 7.56
N GLN A 165 -5.71 30.37 6.33
CA GLN A 165 -4.81 31.49 6.03
C GLN A 165 -5.55 32.82 5.81
N TYR A 166 -6.67 32.80 5.09
CA TYR A 166 -7.35 34.00 4.60
C TYR A 166 -8.77 34.18 5.15
N GLY A 167 -9.30 33.17 5.85
CA GLY A 167 -10.69 33.12 6.33
C GLY A 167 -11.64 32.41 5.36
N TYR A 168 -12.64 31.72 5.91
CA TYR A 168 -13.62 30.91 5.17
C TYR A 168 -14.43 31.69 4.13
N ASN A 169 -14.63 33.00 4.32
CA ASN A 169 -15.39 33.87 3.42
C ASN A 169 -14.50 34.70 2.47
N SER A 170 -13.19 34.43 2.44
CA SER A 170 -12.26 35.20 1.61
C SER A 170 -12.50 34.96 0.11
N PRO A 171 -12.20 35.95 -0.75
CA PRO A 171 -12.26 35.79 -2.21
C PRO A 171 -11.32 34.70 -2.73
N ASN A 172 -10.32 34.29 -1.93
CA ASN A 172 -9.40 33.21 -2.23
C ASN A 172 -10.05 31.82 -2.11
N VAL A 173 -11.02 31.65 -1.21
CA VAL A 173 -11.67 30.34 -0.94
C VAL A 173 -12.93 30.14 -1.78
N GLN A 174 -13.65 31.22 -2.10
CA GLN A 174 -14.92 31.15 -2.84
C GLN A 174 -14.86 30.35 -4.17
N PRO A 175 -13.80 30.49 -5.01
CA PRO A 175 -13.67 29.68 -6.21
C PRO A 175 -13.60 28.18 -5.91
N ILE A 176 -12.91 27.79 -4.83
CA ILE A 176 -12.73 26.39 -4.45
C ILE A 176 -14.07 25.77 -4.03
N TYR A 177 -14.95 26.52 -3.35
CA TYR A 177 -16.30 26.03 -3.04
C TYR A 177 -17.14 25.79 -4.30
N ALA A 178 -16.95 26.57 -5.36
CA ALA A 178 -17.62 26.31 -6.64
C ALA A 178 -17.11 25.03 -7.31
N GLU A 179 -15.79 24.79 -7.24
CA GLU A 179 -15.18 23.54 -7.69
C GLU A 179 -15.69 22.33 -6.89
N MET A 180 -15.79 22.45 -5.56
CA MET A 180 -16.36 21.44 -4.67
C MET A 180 -17.78 21.07 -5.10
N ARG A 181 -18.69 22.04 -5.24
CA ARG A 181 -20.08 21.78 -5.65
C ARG A 181 -20.17 21.07 -7.01
N LYS A 182 -19.29 21.43 -7.94
CA LYS A 182 -19.21 20.77 -9.24
C LYS A 182 -18.73 19.32 -9.10
N ALA A 183 -17.70 19.08 -8.29
CA ALA A 183 -17.20 17.74 -8.02
C ALA A 183 -18.27 16.88 -7.33
N ASP A 184 -18.96 17.41 -6.31
CA ASP A 184 -20.04 16.74 -5.59
C ASP A 184 -21.15 16.26 -6.54
N SER A 185 -21.61 17.14 -7.45
CA SER A 185 -22.63 16.80 -8.43
C SER A 185 -22.19 15.71 -9.42
N ILE A 186 -20.95 15.78 -9.92
CA ILE A 186 -20.42 14.77 -10.85
C ILE A 186 -20.21 13.43 -10.14
N ASN A 187 -19.66 13.46 -8.92
CA ASN A 187 -19.37 12.27 -8.14
C ASN A 187 -20.64 11.55 -7.70
N LEU A 188 -21.70 12.30 -7.35
CA LEU A 188 -23.00 11.74 -7.04
C LEU A 188 -23.53 10.89 -8.21
N ILE A 189 -23.53 11.42 -9.43
CA ILE A 189 -23.98 10.68 -10.62
C ILE A 189 -23.22 9.35 -10.79
N LYS A 190 -21.90 9.38 -10.58
CA LYS A 190 -21.06 8.18 -10.66
C LYS A 190 -21.40 7.17 -9.56
N ILE A 191 -21.56 7.63 -8.31
CA ILE A 191 -21.94 6.76 -7.19
C ILE A 191 -23.33 6.17 -7.37
N GLU A 192 -24.30 6.92 -7.88
CA GLU A 192 -25.64 6.38 -8.20
C GLU A 192 -25.54 5.29 -9.29
N HIS A 193 -24.70 5.48 -10.31
CA HIS A 193 -24.44 4.44 -11.32
C HIS A 193 -23.81 3.19 -10.70
N ILE A 194 -22.83 3.36 -9.81
CA ILE A 194 -22.18 2.26 -9.10
C ILE A 194 -23.18 1.52 -8.21
N PHE A 195 -24.02 2.23 -7.46
CA PHE A 195 -25.07 1.62 -6.64
C PHE A 195 -26.07 0.80 -7.46
N ASN A 196 -26.49 1.31 -8.62
CA ASN A 196 -27.41 0.59 -9.50
C ASN A 196 -26.81 -0.73 -10.02
N LYS A 197 -25.49 -0.79 -10.20
CA LYS A 197 -24.81 -1.97 -10.76
C LYS A 197 -24.34 -2.96 -9.69
N TYR A 198 -23.85 -2.46 -8.56
CA TYR A 198 -23.11 -3.25 -7.57
C TYR A 198 -23.74 -3.24 -6.17
N GLY A 199 -24.73 -2.37 -5.92
CA GLY A 199 -25.06 -1.98 -4.55
C GLY A 199 -23.92 -1.18 -3.92
N TYR A 200 -23.74 -1.27 -2.60
CA TYR A 200 -22.62 -0.59 -1.95
C TYR A 200 -21.28 -1.23 -2.37
N PRO A 201 -20.32 -0.47 -2.95
CA PRO A 201 -19.03 -1.00 -3.37
C PRO A 201 -18.10 -1.15 -2.15
N GLY A 202 -18.37 -2.19 -1.36
CA GLY A 202 -17.71 -2.43 -0.09
C GLY A 202 -16.33 -3.08 -0.17
N ARG A 203 -15.74 -3.32 1.00
CA ARG A 203 -14.42 -3.94 1.19
C ARG A 203 -14.22 -5.21 0.37
N LYS A 204 -15.23 -6.07 0.25
CA LYS A 204 -15.10 -7.32 -0.51
C LYS A 204 -14.95 -7.09 -2.02
N LEU A 205 -15.41 -5.94 -2.53
CA LEU A 205 -15.36 -5.63 -3.95
C LEU A 205 -14.18 -4.73 -4.31
N VAL A 206 -13.83 -3.77 -3.45
CA VAL A 206 -12.85 -2.73 -3.78
C VAL A 206 -11.75 -2.55 -2.73
N GLY A 207 -11.71 -3.42 -1.72
CA GLY A 207 -10.73 -3.37 -0.65
C GLY A 207 -11.00 -2.27 0.38
N ASP A 208 -10.24 -2.31 1.47
CA ASP A 208 -10.48 -1.44 2.63
C ASP A 208 -10.33 0.05 2.28
N LYS A 209 -9.28 0.39 1.52
CA LYS A 209 -8.92 1.77 1.19
C LYS A 209 -10.02 2.52 0.43
N GLN A 210 -10.68 1.87 -0.54
CA GLN A 210 -11.70 2.50 -1.39
C GLN A 210 -13.14 2.25 -0.93
N SER A 211 -13.35 1.34 0.04
CA SER A 211 -14.69 1.02 0.55
C SER A 211 -15.45 2.20 1.16
N ILE A 212 -14.76 3.26 1.56
CA ILE A 212 -15.35 4.45 2.20
C ILE A 212 -15.86 5.50 1.20
N THR A 213 -15.39 5.46 -0.05
CA THR A 213 -15.58 6.54 -1.03
C THR A 213 -17.06 6.85 -1.30
N ALA A 214 -17.88 5.81 -1.48
CA ALA A 214 -19.29 6.01 -1.79
C ALA A 214 -20.04 6.70 -0.65
N TRP A 215 -19.72 6.36 0.60
CA TRP A 215 -20.29 7.02 1.77
C TRP A 215 -19.90 8.50 1.84
N LEU A 216 -18.64 8.88 1.57
CA LEU A 216 -18.20 10.28 1.58
C LEU A 216 -19.02 11.14 0.62
N VAL A 217 -19.23 10.66 -0.60
CA VAL A 217 -20.04 11.38 -1.59
C VAL A 217 -21.49 11.55 -1.15
N ILE A 218 -22.10 10.50 -0.58
CA ILE A 218 -23.48 10.57 -0.08
C ILE A 218 -23.60 11.48 1.13
N GLN A 219 -22.65 11.44 2.06
CA GLN A 219 -22.64 12.28 3.26
C GLN A 219 -22.55 13.78 2.93
N HIS A 220 -22.01 14.13 1.76
CA HIS A 220 -22.00 15.50 1.23
C HIS A 220 -23.24 15.88 0.41
N ALA A 221 -24.14 14.93 0.12
CA ALA A 221 -25.34 15.16 -0.71
C ALA A 221 -26.47 15.87 0.06
N SER A 222 -27.57 16.19 -0.61
CA SER A 222 -28.77 16.72 0.05
C SER A 222 -29.36 15.71 1.04
N LEU A 223 -30.09 16.21 2.04
CA LEU A 223 -30.77 15.38 3.03
C LEU A 223 -31.67 14.31 2.38
N GLU A 224 -32.45 14.71 1.37
CA GLU A 224 -33.30 13.78 0.61
C GLU A 224 -32.51 12.61 0.00
N LEU A 225 -31.31 12.87 -0.53
CA LEU A 225 -30.47 11.82 -1.11
C LEU A 225 -29.79 10.97 -0.03
N GLN A 226 -29.41 11.59 1.09
CA GLN A 226 -28.90 10.88 2.25
C GLN A 226 -29.92 9.87 2.78
N GLU A 227 -31.18 10.30 2.95
CA GLU A 227 -32.31 9.44 3.37
C GLU A 227 -32.59 8.35 2.32
N LYS A 228 -32.61 8.70 1.03
CA LYS A 228 -32.81 7.74 -0.08
C LYS A 228 -31.81 6.59 -0.04
N TYR A 229 -30.54 6.86 0.28
CA TYR A 229 -29.47 5.86 0.28
C TYR A 229 -29.16 5.27 1.65
N LEU A 230 -29.81 5.74 2.72
CA LEU A 230 -29.62 5.24 4.07
C LEU A 230 -29.78 3.71 4.19
N PRO A 231 -30.77 3.05 3.56
CA PRO A 231 -30.90 1.59 3.63
C PRO A 231 -29.73 0.83 3.01
N ILE A 232 -29.09 1.37 1.96
CA ILE A 232 -27.89 0.77 1.35
C ILE A 232 -26.71 0.87 2.33
N MET A 233 -26.55 2.02 2.98
CA MET A 233 -25.48 2.25 3.97
C MET A 233 -25.65 1.39 5.21
N GLU A 234 -26.88 1.26 5.71
CA GLU A 234 -27.21 0.41 6.86
C GLU A 234 -26.84 -1.04 6.58
N LYS A 235 -27.25 -1.57 5.42
CA LYS A 235 -26.90 -2.93 5.01
C LYS A 235 -25.39 -3.11 4.91
N ALA A 236 -24.69 -2.15 4.29
CA ALA A 236 -23.24 -2.21 4.15
C ALA A 236 -22.53 -2.22 5.51
N ALA A 237 -22.97 -1.39 6.46
CA ALA A 237 -22.43 -1.35 7.82
C ALA A 237 -22.72 -2.63 8.60
N ALA A 238 -23.93 -3.20 8.45
CA ALA A 238 -24.32 -4.46 9.07
C ALA A 238 -23.46 -5.64 8.56
N THR A 239 -23.06 -5.63 7.30
CA THR A 239 -22.22 -6.67 6.69
C THR A 239 -20.72 -6.39 6.77
N GLY A 240 -20.30 -5.29 7.40
CA GLY A 240 -18.89 -4.89 7.54
C GLY A 240 -18.24 -4.38 6.26
N GLU A 241 -19.04 -4.01 5.26
CA GLU A 241 -18.61 -3.42 3.99
C GLU A 241 -18.36 -1.91 4.10
N LEU A 242 -18.96 -1.27 5.10
CA LEU A 242 -18.77 0.12 5.53
C LEU A 242 -18.48 0.12 7.04
N ASP A 243 -17.62 1.02 7.50
CA ASP A 243 -17.39 1.18 8.94
C ASP A 243 -18.63 1.68 9.67
N LYS A 244 -18.94 1.05 10.81
CA LYS A 244 -20.10 1.43 11.63
C LYS A 244 -20.01 2.86 12.15
N SER A 245 -18.81 3.40 12.35
CA SER A 245 -18.61 4.80 12.74
C SER A 245 -19.03 5.78 11.63
N SER A 246 -18.76 5.44 10.37
CA SER A 246 -19.19 6.24 9.22
C SER A 246 -20.72 6.22 9.09
N PHE A 247 -21.34 5.05 9.26
CA PHE A 247 -22.79 4.95 9.32
C PHE A 247 -23.41 5.71 10.51
N ALA A 248 -22.80 5.64 11.70
CA ALA A 248 -23.25 6.42 12.85
C ALA A 248 -23.19 7.93 12.58
N LEU A 249 -22.13 8.40 11.91
CA LEU A 249 -22.03 9.82 11.51
C LEU A 249 -23.11 10.21 10.49
N GLN A 250 -23.47 9.30 9.58
CA GLN A 250 -24.58 9.52 8.64
C GLN A 250 -25.90 9.79 9.37
N LEU A 251 -26.20 9.03 10.43
CA LEU A 251 -27.43 9.17 11.22
C LEU A 251 -27.51 10.47 12.03
N CYS A 252 -26.37 11.11 12.32
CA CYS A 252 -26.36 12.40 13.00
C CYS A 252 -26.60 13.58 12.03
N ALA A 253 -26.41 13.35 10.73
CA ALA A 253 -26.54 14.37 9.68
C ALA A 253 -27.93 14.37 9.03
N THR A 254 -28.72 13.30 9.24
CA THR A 254 -30.11 13.13 8.77
C THR A 254 -31.09 13.32 9.90
#